data_AF-F8NM24-F1
#
_entry.id   AF-F8NM24-F1
#
_cell.length_a   1.000
_cell.length_b   1.000
_cell.length_c   1.000
_cell.angle_alpha   90.00
_cell.angle_beta   90.00
_cell.angle_gamma   90.00
#
_symmetry.space_group_name_H-M   'P 1'
#
loop_
_entity.id
_entity.type
_entity.pdbx_description
1 polymer ?
#
loop_
_entity_poly.entity_id
_entity_poly.type
_entity_poly.pdbx_seq_one_letter_code
_entity_poly.pdbx_strand_id
1 'polypeptide(L)'
;MMSTTLTATIPNAYLNATLRRIDEIANDDVEMQPALFLVDDNLNLRQSPLSEEQVVVVLDTNILLEFLEVIQRFVAESEEMGLPVLVLIPGAVIYELDGQKNRDGLAWFARRASTWLLKKVKERKSVKGQAIDETCKASGNWKTRESGELFGTERTNDSLILDCCMYFHRARPRRTFLCSKDKILCVEAESVGIPSIYPGRETFSSRDLGLAIFGQGTPLTRFSGYLPSYRDSSSRVVPEAVQDAADDDDGMDIDEEGWSASTALQPSHALDLLHLQVIEHFTRLLLELVVRVGGQEVEWFGDDMSAVSRYAPRYARRRYVSWEAADCVEYLESKKRVGQTSPRVEVFLTRPYAGAGARRGQDWSKRDWSVAMGGLRVVGGQWEDGSMRESVESVEYHMSRVFSMPMRPTGI
;
A
#
# COMPACT_ATOMS: atom_id res chain seq x y z
N MET A 1 -23.40 42.60 16.40
CA MET A 1 -23.10 41.32 17.06
C MET A 1 -23.43 40.20 16.09
N MET A 2 -22.46 39.81 15.26
CA MET A 2 -22.57 38.64 14.39
C MET A 2 -21.93 37.47 15.12
N SER A 3 -22.73 36.47 15.44
CA SER A 3 -22.29 35.26 16.13
C SER A 3 -21.70 34.30 15.10
N THR A 4 -20.39 34.12 15.16
CA THR A 4 -19.65 33.13 14.36
C THR A 4 -19.84 31.77 15.00
N THR A 5 -20.65 30.91 14.39
CA THR A 5 -20.77 29.50 14.77
C THR A 5 -19.52 28.76 14.33
N LEU A 6 -18.63 28.48 15.30
CA LEU A 6 -17.54 27.53 15.17
C LEU A 6 -18.13 26.13 14.95
N THR A 7 -17.97 25.59 13.75
CA THR A 7 -18.20 24.17 13.46
C THR A 7 -17.13 23.36 14.18
N ALA A 8 -17.50 22.73 15.28
CA ALA A 8 -16.69 21.73 15.95
C ALA A 8 -16.52 20.52 15.03
N THR A 9 -15.30 20.30 14.53
CA THR A 9 -14.88 19.06 13.87
C THR A 9 -15.02 17.90 14.85
N ILE A 10 -16.00 17.02 14.62
CA ILE A 10 -16.19 15.79 15.38
C ILE A 10 -14.97 14.89 15.10
N PRO A 11 -14.23 14.43 16.13
CA PRO A 11 -13.12 13.50 15.95
C PRO A 11 -13.62 12.19 15.34
N ASN A 12 -12.99 11.79 14.25
CA ASN A 12 -13.50 10.78 13.33
C ASN A 12 -13.36 9.35 13.91
N ALA A 13 -14.47 8.77 14.37
CA ALA A 13 -14.47 7.52 15.14
C ALA A 13 -14.12 6.26 14.30
N TYR A 14 -14.38 6.27 12.99
CA TYR A 14 -14.20 5.09 12.13
C TYR A 14 -12.78 4.92 11.56
N LEU A 15 -12.04 6.00 11.30
CA LEU A 15 -10.68 5.90 10.74
C LEU A 15 -9.63 5.48 11.77
N ASN A 16 -9.84 5.90 13.02
CA ASN A 16 -9.19 5.32 14.18
C ASN A 16 -9.30 3.79 14.17
N ALA A 17 -10.37 3.20 13.64
CA ALA A 17 -10.58 1.75 13.66
C ALA A 17 -9.64 0.96 12.72
N THR A 18 -9.19 1.52 11.60
CA THR A 18 -8.30 0.79 10.66
C THR A 18 -6.91 0.60 11.27
N LEU A 19 -6.35 1.67 11.85
CA LEU A 19 -5.03 1.60 12.48
C LEU A 19 -5.10 0.98 13.87
N ARG A 20 -6.19 1.18 14.63
CA ARG A 20 -6.43 0.40 15.85
C ARG A 20 -6.48 -1.09 15.55
N ARG A 21 -7.11 -1.51 14.45
CA ARG A 21 -7.05 -2.92 14.03
C ARG A 21 -5.64 -3.38 13.71
N ILE A 22 -4.80 -2.55 13.07
CA ILE A 22 -3.39 -2.91 12.84
C ILE A 22 -2.67 -3.07 14.18
N ASP A 23 -2.85 -2.13 15.11
CA ASP A 23 -2.27 -2.16 16.45
C ASP A 23 -2.78 -3.38 17.24
N GLU A 24 -4.07 -3.70 17.19
CA GLU A 24 -4.67 -4.92 17.77
C GLU A 24 -4.04 -6.17 17.17
N ILE A 25 -3.97 -6.30 15.84
CA ILE A 25 -3.39 -7.48 15.18
C ILE A 25 -1.89 -7.61 15.46
N ALA A 26 -1.18 -6.50 15.62
CA ALA A 26 0.25 -6.50 15.95
C ALA A 26 0.50 -6.98 17.39
N ASN A 27 -0.41 -6.68 18.31
CA ASN A 27 -0.33 -7.08 19.72
C ASN A 27 -0.98 -8.45 20.01
N ASP A 28 -1.83 -8.94 19.11
CA ASP A 28 -2.29 -10.33 19.14
C ASP A 28 -1.07 -11.23 18.90
N ASP A 29 -0.63 -11.90 19.96
CA ASP A 29 0.56 -12.76 20.01
C ASP A 29 0.38 -14.00 19.11
N VAL A 30 0.60 -13.81 17.81
CA VAL A 30 0.35 -14.83 16.79
C VAL A 30 1.58 -15.02 15.92
N GLU A 31 2.06 -16.26 15.91
CA GLU A 31 3.14 -16.72 15.04
C GLU A 31 2.83 -16.37 13.58
N MET A 32 3.82 -15.75 12.90
CA MET A 32 3.74 -15.49 11.45
C MET A 32 3.51 -16.81 10.72
N GLN A 33 2.63 -16.81 9.73
CA GLN A 33 2.44 -17.99 8.89
C GLN A 33 3.76 -18.32 8.19
N PRO A 34 4.23 -19.58 8.27
CA PRO A 34 5.47 -19.96 7.61
C PRO A 34 5.31 -19.74 6.11
N ALA A 35 6.28 -19.04 5.51
CA ALA A 35 6.45 -19.07 4.07
C ALA A 35 6.71 -20.53 3.67
N LEU A 36 5.92 -21.07 2.75
CA LEU A 36 6.14 -22.40 2.18
C LEU A 36 7.42 -22.32 1.34
N PHE A 37 8.56 -22.67 1.93
CA PHE A 37 9.83 -22.77 1.24
C PHE A 37 9.80 -24.00 0.33
N LEU A 38 9.83 -23.79 -0.99
CA LEU A 38 10.21 -24.83 -1.94
C LEU A 38 11.73 -24.84 -2.03
N VAL A 39 12.38 -25.65 -1.19
CA VAL A 39 13.79 -26.02 -1.36
C VAL A 39 13.83 -27.51 -1.68
N ASP A 40 14.30 -27.82 -2.89
CA ASP A 40 14.79 -29.10 -3.44
C ASP A 40 14.28 -30.43 -2.83
N ASP A 41 13.62 -31.22 -3.69
CA ASP A 41 13.51 -32.70 -3.85
C ASP A 41 13.86 -33.71 -2.73
N ASN A 42 14.07 -33.32 -1.47
CA ASN A 42 14.28 -34.23 -0.37
C ASN A 42 13.41 -33.83 0.83
N LEU A 43 12.29 -34.56 0.90
CA LEU A 43 11.30 -34.68 1.96
C LEU A 43 11.85 -34.46 3.39
N ASN A 44 12.03 -33.21 3.80
CA ASN A 44 12.18 -32.81 5.20
C ASN A 44 11.49 -31.45 5.40
N LEU A 45 10.19 -31.52 5.66
CA LEU A 45 9.33 -30.40 6.00
C LEU A 45 9.79 -29.80 7.35
N ARG A 46 10.73 -28.86 7.33
CA ARG A 46 11.10 -28.10 8.52
C ARG A 46 10.21 -26.87 8.64
N GLN A 47 9.17 -27.00 9.46
CA GLN A 47 8.51 -25.85 10.07
C GLN A 47 9.55 -25.11 10.91
N SER A 48 9.76 -23.82 10.66
CA SER A 48 10.68 -23.02 11.47
C SER A 48 9.93 -21.83 12.07
N PRO A 49 9.82 -21.73 13.40
CA PRO A 49 9.46 -20.47 14.04
C PRO A 49 10.54 -19.44 13.67
N LEU A 50 10.15 -18.24 13.23
CA LEU A 50 10.99 -17.06 13.04
C LEU A 50 12.50 -17.36 12.80
N SER A 51 12.81 -18.06 11.71
CA SER A 51 14.17 -18.57 11.44
C SER A 51 15.24 -17.47 11.58
N GLU A 52 16.41 -17.82 12.15
CA GLU A 52 17.61 -16.96 12.22
C GLU A 52 18.04 -16.42 10.84
N GLU A 53 17.54 -17.04 9.76
CA GLU A 53 17.80 -16.65 8.38
C GLU A 53 16.88 -15.53 7.85
N GLN A 54 15.84 -15.15 8.60
CA GLN A 54 14.90 -14.11 8.17
C GLN A 54 15.55 -12.72 8.15
N VAL A 55 15.44 -12.03 7.01
CA VAL A 55 15.85 -10.63 6.85
C VAL A 55 14.70 -9.73 7.29
N VAL A 56 14.99 -8.75 8.15
CA VAL A 56 14.04 -7.73 8.58
C VAL A 56 14.32 -6.42 7.85
N VAL A 57 13.30 -5.83 7.25
CA VAL A 57 13.36 -4.50 6.63
C VAL A 57 12.40 -3.59 7.38
N VAL A 58 12.93 -2.68 8.18
CA VAL A 58 12.15 -1.70 8.94
C VAL A 58 11.86 -0.50 8.06
N LEU A 59 10.59 -0.12 7.93
CA LEU A 59 10.17 1.00 7.07
C LEU A 59 9.88 2.26 7.89
N ASP A 60 10.24 3.40 7.31
CA ASP A 60 9.84 4.74 7.75
C ASP A 60 8.53 5.20 7.03
N THR A 61 7.81 6.15 7.60
CA THR A 61 6.59 6.77 7.06
C THR A 61 6.83 7.34 5.67
N ASN A 62 7.93 8.05 5.44
CA ASN A 62 8.23 8.65 4.13
C ASN A 62 8.37 7.60 3.03
N ILE A 63 8.89 6.41 3.36
CA ILE A 63 8.95 5.29 2.43
C ILE A 63 7.56 4.82 2.06
N LEU A 64 6.66 4.68 3.02
CA LEU A 64 5.28 4.26 2.78
C LEU A 64 4.45 5.32 2.04
N LEU A 65 4.78 6.60 2.17
CA LEU A 65 4.08 7.68 1.45
C LEU A 65 4.58 7.82 0.00
N GLU A 66 5.88 7.69 -0.25
CA GLU A 66 6.48 7.95 -1.58
C GLU A 66 6.74 6.68 -2.41
N PHE A 67 6.99 5.54 -1.77
CA PHE A 67 7.48 4.31 -2.43
C PHE A 67 6.59 3.09 -2.14
N LEU A 68 5.32 3.29 -1.79
CA LEU A 68 4.39 2.20 -1.47
C LEU A 68 4.34 1.13 -2.57
N GLU A 69 4.30 1.52 -3.84
CA GLU A 69 4.24 0.57 -4.97
C GLU A 69 5.51 -0.28 -5.07
N VAL A 70 6.67 0.31 -4.75
CA VAL A 70 7.95 -0.41 -4.73
C VAL A 70 7.94 -1.45 -3.61
N ILE A 71 7.49 -1.06 -2.41
CA ILE A 71 7.36 -1.99 -1.28
C ILE A 71 6.35 -3.09 -1.57
N GLN A 72 5.19 -2.76 -2.13
CA GLN A 72 4.17 -3.73 -2.54
C GLN A 72 4.72 -4.77 -3.51
N ARG A 73 5.48 -4.30 -4.51
CA ARG A 73 6.09 -5.17 -5.51
C ARG A 73 7.16 -6.05 -4.89
N PHE A 74 8.05 -5.48 -4.10
CA PHE A 74 9.10 -6.20 -3.39
C PHE A 74 8.54 -7.29 -2.49
N VAL A 75 7.47 -6.99 -1.75
CA VAL A 75 6.77 -7.98 -0.92
C VAL A 75 6.18 -9.10 -1.78
N ALA A 76 5.47 -8.78 -2.85
CA ALA A 76 4.86 -9.79 -3.72
C ALA A 76 5.91 -10.70 -4.39
N GLU A 77 6.99 -10.12 -4.90
CA GLU A 77 8.09 -10.86 -5.53
C GLU A 77 8.85 -11.71 -4.52
N SER A 78 9.07 -11.19 -3.30
CA SER A 78 9.69 -11.96 -2.22
C SER A 78 8.82 -13.14 -1.79
N GLU A 79 7.51 -12.96 -1.70
CA GLU A 79 6.54 -14.03 -1.41
C GLU A 79 6.51 -15.09 -2.52
N GLU A 80 6.49 -14.67 -3.79
CA GLU A 80 6.48 -15.56 -4.96
C GLU A 80 7.76 -16.42 -5.03
N MET A 81 8.90 -15.83 -4.69
CA MET A 81 10.19 -16.52 -4.64
C MET A 81 10.40 -17.32 -3.34
N GLY A 82 9.52 -17.19 -2.34
CA GLY A 82 9.70 -17.82 -1.03
C GLY A 82 10.92 -17.28 -0.28
N LEU A 83 11.30 -16.02 -0.47
CA LEU A 83 12.42 -15.40 0.22
C LEU A 83 12.06 -15.11 1.69
N PRO A 84 12.98 -15.32 2.64
CA PRO A 84 12.72 -15.15 4.07
C PRO A 84 12.78 -13.66 4.46
N VAL A 85 11.88 -12.83 3.92
CA VAL A 85 11.82 -11.38 4.17
C VAL A 85 10.66 -11.05 5.10
N LEU A 86 10.93 -10.24 6.10
CA LEU A 86 9.95 -9.59 6.95
C LEU A 86 10.05 -8.07 6.80
N VAL A 87 9.03 -7.46 6.23
CA VAL A 87 8.84 -6.01 6.25
C VAL A 87 8.18 -5.64 7.57
N LEU A 88 8.91 -4.89 8.40
CA LEU A 88 8.46 -4.46 9.72
C LEU A 88 8.04 -3.00 9.69
N ILE A 89 6.88 -2.71 10.27
CA ILE A 89 6.35 -1.36 10.40
C ILE A 89 6.43 -0.94 11.86
N PRO A 90 7.29 0.04 12.21
CA PRO A 90 7.35 0.59 13.56
C PRO A 90 5.99 1.13 13.99
N GLY A 91 5.72 1.03 15.28
CA GLY A 91 4.49 1.56 15.85
C GLY A 91 4.36 3.06 15.63
N ALA A 92 5.46 3.83 15.79
CA ALA A 92 5.49 5.27 15.53
C ALA A 92 5.04 5.63 14.10
N VAL A 93 5.44 4.85 13.10
CA VAL A 93 5.06 5.04 11.69
C VAL A 93 3.55 4.85 11.49
N ILE A 94 2.93 3.90 12.20
CA ILE A 94 1.47 3.72 12.16
C ILE A 94 0.76 4.98 12.69
N TYR A 95 1.23 5.55 13.80
CA TYR A 95 0.65 6.78 14.36
C TYR A 95 0.87 8.01 13.45
N GLU A 96 2.05 8.14 12.85
CA GLU A 96 2.33 9.21 11.89
C GLU A 96 1.43 9.14 10.68
N LEU A 97 1.26 7.95 10.09
CA LEU A 97 0.34 7.75 8.96
C LEU A 97 -1.08 8.20 9.30
N ASP A 98 -1.54 8.07 10.55
CA ASP A 98 -2.84 8.59 10.96
C ASP A 98 -2.90 10.12 10.88
N GLY A 99 -1.88 10.79 11.41
CA GLY A 99 -1.76 12.24 11.38
C GLY A 99 -1.74 12.80 9.95
N GLN A 100 -1.11 12.09 9.01
CA GLN A 100 -1.01 12.53 7.61
C GLN A 100 -2.34 12.44 6.83
N LYS A 101 -3.36 11.71 7.32
CA LYS A 101 -4.64 11.55 6.62
C LYS A 101 -5.47 12.84 6.54
N ASN A 102 -5.22 13.79 7.43
CA ASN A 102 -5.90 15.07 7.45
C ASN A 102 -5.10 16.19 6.76
N ARG A 103 -3.92 15.88 6.21
CA ARG A 103 -3.10 16.85 5.49
C ARG A 103 -3.39 16.79 3.99
N ASP A 104 -3.69 17.94 3.41
CA ASP A 104 -3.88 18.08 1.97
C ASP A 104 -2.65 17.58 1.21
N GLY A 105 -2.86 16.85 0.10
CA GLY A 105 -1.79 16.26 -0.72
C GLY A 105 -1.20 14.94 -0.20
N LEU A 106 -1.15 14.70 1.12
CA LEU A 106 -0.66 13.44 1.70
C LEU A 106 -1.78 12.47 2.10
N ALA A 107 -2.99 13.02 2.31
CA ALA A 107 -4.21 12.32 2.67
C ALA A 107 -4.46 11.03 1.86
N TRP A 108 -4.22 11.07 0.54
CA TRP A 108 -4.44 9.93 -0.35
C TRP A 108 -3.43 8.82 -0.12
N PHE A 109 -2.14 9.18 -0.09
CA PHE A 109 -1.04 8.25 0.09
C PHE A 109 -1.09 7.59 1.46
N ALA A 110 -1.37 8.37 2.52
CA ALA A 110 -1.51 7.86 3.88
C ALA A 110 -2.67 6.85 4.00
N ARG A 111 -3.81 7.13 3.35
CA ARG A 111 -4.96 6.21 3.30
C ARG A 111 -4.61 4.93 2.54
N ARG A 112 -3.99 5.03 1.36
CA ARG A 112 -3.55 3.86 0.59
C ARG A 112 -2.56 2.98 1.34
N ALA A 113 -1.57 3.60 1.99
CA ALA A 113 -0.60 2.90 2.82
C ALA A 113 -1.32 2.16 3.96
N SER A 114 -2.20 2.84 4.70
CA SER A 114 -2.97 2.24 5.80
C SER A 114 -3.82 1.05 5.34
N THR A 115 -4.52 1.17 4.22
CA THR A 115 -5.36 0.10 3.65
C THR A 115 -4.51 -1.08 3.18
N TRP A 116 -3.34 -0.83 2.58
CA TRP A 116 -2.40 -1.90 2.22
C TRP A 116 -1.83 -2.60 3.46
N LEU A 117 -1.40 -1.84 4.46
CA LEU A 117 -0.86 -2.38 5.71
C LEU A 117 -1.84 -3.27 6.43
N LEU A 118 -3.09 -2.82 6.59
CA LEU A 118 -4.13 -3.61 7.25
C LEU A 118 -4.33 -4.96 6.54
N LYS A 119 -4.35 -4.96 5.20
CA LYS A 119 -4.43 -6.21 4.43
C LYS A 119 -3.23 -7.11 4.70
N LYS A 120 -2.01 -6.59 4.56
CA LYS A 120 -0.80 -7.42 4.64
C LYS A 120 -0.49 -7.91 6.06
N VAL A 121 -0.77 -7.11 7.08
CA VAL A 121 -0.64 -7.52 8.49
C VAL A 121 -1.65 -8.61 8.84
N LYS A 122 -2.89 -8.56 8.31
CA LYS A 122 -3.87 -9.65 8.47
C LYS A 122 -3.44 -10.97 7.81
N GLU A 123 -2.72 -10.90 6.69
CA GLU A 123 -2.19 -12.09 6.02
C GLU A 123 -1.12 -12.80 6.87
N ARG A 124 -0.41 -12.07 7.75
CA ARG A 124 0.63 -12.60 8.65
C ARG A 124 1.74 -13.38 7.93
N LYS A 125 2.13 -12.94 6.73
CA LYS A 125 3.17 -13.61 5.91
C LYS A 125 4.50 -12.87 5.91
N SER A 126 4.52 -11.72 5.25
CA SER A 126 5.74 -10.96 4.91
C SER A 126 5.77 -9.56 5.50
N VAL A 127 4.66 -9.09 6.07
CA VAL A 127 4.55 -7.76 6.69
C VAL A 127 4.03 -7.91 8.12
N LYS A 128 4.68 -7.24 9.06
CA LYS A 128 4.32 -7.23 10.49
C LYS A 128 4.35 -5.80 11.03
N GLY A 129 3.38 -5.47 11.90
CA GLY A 129 3.46 -4.27 12.75
C GLY A 129 4.21 -4.58 14.05
N GLN A 130 4.97 -3.62 14.56
CA GLN A 130 5.66 -3.73 15.85
C GLN A 130 4.65 -3.91 17.00
N ALA A 131 4.80 -4.98 17.78
CA ALA A 131 4.04 -5.17 19.02
C ALA A 131 4.52 -4.23 20.13
N ILE A 132 3.70 -4.02 21.16
CA ILE A 132 3.98 -3.06 22.25
C ILE A 132 5.28 -3.37 22.99
N ASP A 133 5.56 -4.65 23.20
CA ASP A 133 6.71 -5.16 23.95
C ASP A 133 7.96 -5.40 23.09
N GLU A 134 7.86 -5.21 21.77
CA GLU A 134 9.00 -5.30 20.84
C GLU A 134 9.83 -4.02 20.86
N THR A 135 10.46 -3.72 22.00
CA THR A 135 11.19 -2.49 22.27
C THR A 135 12.46 -2.70 23.09
N CYS A 136 13.45 -1.82 22.95
CA CYS A 136 14.63 -1.82 23.82
C CYS A 136 14.45 -0.98 25.08
N LYS A 137 13.31 -0.28 25.24
CA LYS A 137 12.98 0.50 26.42
C LYS A 137 12.91 -0.37 27.68
N ALA A 138 13.38 0.17 28.80
CA ALA A 138 13.34 -0.51 30.09
C ALA A 138 11.90 -0.74 30.58
N SER A 139 10.96 0.11 30.14
CA SER A 139 9.54 -0.04 30.40
C SER A 139 8.92 -1.32 29.80
N GLY A 140 9.57 -1.95 28.82
CA GLY A 140 8.99 -3.04 28.03
C GLY A 140 7.77 -2.62 27.20
N ASN A 141 7.58 -1.31 26.98
CA ASN A 141 6.47 -0.77 26.22
C ASN A 141 6.94 0.46 25.46
N TRP A 142 7.00 0.37 24.13
CA TRP A 142 7.51 1.47 23.30
C TRP A 142 6.64 2.75 23.39
N LYS A 143 5.35 2.62 23.74
CA LYS A 143 4.42 3.75 23.95
C LYS A 143 4.64 4.44 25.31
N THR A 144 5.26 3.74 26.27
CA THR A 144 5.55 4.31 27.59
C THR A 144 6.71 5.29 27.51
N ARG A 145 6.50 6.45 28.11
CA ARG A 145 7.51 7.52 28.20
C ARG A 145 8.52 7.20 29.28
N GLU A 146 9.79 7.37 28.97
CA GLU A 146 10.85 7.33 29.98
C GLU A 146 11.24 8.74 30.41
N SER A 147 11.69 8.87 31.67
CA SER A 147 12.04 10.16 32.27
C SER A 147 13.17 10.84 31.49
N GLY A 148 12.84 11.90 30.74
CA GLY A 148 13.81 12.67 29.94
C GLY A 148 13.47 12.80 28.45
N GLU A 149 12.48 12.06 27.93
CA GLU A 149 12.05 12.15 26.53
C GLU A 149 11.15 13.38 26.26
N LEU A 150 11.55 14.26 25.34
CA LEU A 150 10.76 15.44 24.90
C LEU A 150 9.75 15.06 23.81
N PHE A 151 8.46 15.06 24.13
CA PHE A 151 7.39 14.55 23.26
C PHE A 151 7.18 15.34 21.94
N GLY A 152 6.74 14.63 20.90
CA GLY A 152 6.04 15.23 19.75
C GLY A 152 6.91 15.98 18.76
N THR A 153 8.22 15.70 18.77
CA THR A 153 9.16 16.18 17.75
C THR A 153 9.45 15.06 16.75
N GLU A 154 9.82 15.40 15.52
CA GLU A 154 10.26 14.41 14.51
C GLU A 154 11.36 13.51 15.09
N ARG A 155 12.28 14.10 15.87
CA ARG A 155 13.31 13.36 16.60
C ARG A 155 12.80 12.28 17.56
N THR A 156 11.63 12.46 18.18
CA THR A 156 11.07 11.40 19.04
C THR A 156 10.54 10.22 18.26
N ASN A 157 9.98 10.44 17.08
CA ASN A 157 9.50 9.35 16.25
C ASN A 157 10.67 8.62 15.60
N ASP A 158 11.69 9.35 15.14
CA ASP A 158 12.97 8.79 14.69
C ASP A 158 13.62 7.91 15.75
N SER A 159 13.64 8.37 17.01
CA SER A 159 14.16 7.59 18.14
C SER A 159 13.38 6.29 18.36
N LEU A 160 12.05 6.30 18.18
CA LEU A 160 11.21 5.10 18.29
C LEU A 160 11.41 4.14 17.10
N ILE A 161 11.63 4.66 15.89
CA ILE A 161 11.98 3.86 14.72
C ILE A 161 13.34 3.19 14.95
N LEU A 162 14.32 3.93 15.48
CA LEU A 162 15.64 3.39 15.80
C LEU A 162 15.56 2.34 16.92
N ASP A 163 14.77 2.57 17.97
CA ASP A 163 14.50 1.58 19.04
C ASP A 163 13.94 0.27 18.47
N CYS A 164 12.96 0.37 17.55
CA CYS A 164 12.41 -0.75 16.83
C CYS A 164 13.51 -1.51 16.04
N CYS A 165 14.33 -0.78 15.27
CA CYS A 165 15.46 -1.38 14.54
C CYS A 165 16.42 -2.12 15.49
N MET A 166 16.79 -1.50 16.61
CA MET A 166 17.69 -2.07 17.60
C MET A 166 17.13 -3.35 18.24
N TYR A 167 15.83 -3.40 18.54
CA TYR A 167 15.18 -4.58 19.12
C TYR A 167 15.35 -5.79 18.19
N PHE A 168 14.98 -5.64 16.92
CA PHE A 168 15.09 -6.72 15.94
C PHE A 168 16.55 -7.01 15.54
N HIS A 169 17.44 -6.02 15.56
CA HIS A 169 18.86 -6.22 15.32
C HIS A 169 19.53 -7.07 16.42
N ARG A 170 19.11 -6.95 17.69
CA ARG A 170 19.61 -7.80 18.78
C ARG A 170 19.26 -9.27 18.56
N ALA A 171 18.04 -9.54 18.09
CA ALA A 171 17.59 -10.89 17.77
C ALA A 171 18.21 -11.43 16.45
N ARG A 172 18.50 -10.54 15.49
CA ARG A 172 19.00 -10.89 14.15
C ARG A 172 20.14 -9.99 13.70
N PRO A 173 21.35 -10.13 14.26
CA PRO A 173 22.48 -9.30 13.88
C PRO A 173 22.78 -9.40 12.38
N ARG A 174 23.09 -8.27 11.75
CA ARG A 174 23.43 -8.15 10.31
C ARG A 174 22.34 -8.56 9.31
N ARG A 175 21.11 -8.83 9.77
CA ARG A 175 19.95 -9.13 8.91
C ARG A 175 18.80 -8.15 9.07
N THR A 176 18.99 -7.10 9.86
CA THR A 176 18.02 -6.01 10.04
C THR A 176 18.51 -4.79 9.27
N PHE A 177 17.66 -4.28 8.38
CA PHE A 177 17.93 -3.11 7.55
C PHE A 177 16.89 -2.03 7.84
N LEU A 178 17.33 -0.77 7.95
CA LEU A 178 16.44 0.38 7.96
C LEU A 178 16.26 0.88 6.52
N CYS A 179 15.02 1.00 6.04
CA CYS A 179 14.72 1.71 4.80
C CYS A 179 14.13 3.08 5.15
N SER A 180 14.89 4.15 4.89
CA SER A 180 14.46 5.53 5.13
C SER A 180 15.11 6.50 4.13
N LYS A 181 14.44 7.63 3.93
CA LYS A 181 14.94 8.77 3.14
C LYS A 181 15.49 9.89 4.02
N ASP A 182 15.34 9.77 5.34
CA ASP A 182 15.96 10.69 6.29
C ASP A 182 17.44 10.31 6.47
N LYS A 183 18.33 11.22 6.05
CA LYS A 183 19.78 11.03 6.15
C LYS A 183 20.26 10.96 7.59
N ILE A 184 19.64 11.73 8.49
CA ILE A 184 20.03 11.76 9.91
C ILE A 184 19.67 10.41 10.53
N LEU A 185 18.43 9.94 10.33
CA LEU A 185 18.01 8.64 10.85
C LEU A 185 18.86 7.48 10.29
N CYS A 186 19.21 7.53 8.99
CA CYS A 186 20.11 6.53 8.39
C CYS A 186 21.51 6.53 9.04
N VAL A 187 22.09 7.72 9.27
CA VAL A 187 23.40 7.86 9.93
C VAL A 187 23.34 7.37 11.39
N GLU A 188 22.25 7.66 12.10
CA GLU A 188 22.05 7.17 13.47
C GLU A 188 21.94 5.64 13.51
N ALA A 189 21.19 5.03 12.59
CA ALA A 189 21.10 3.58 12.46
C ALA A 189 22.46 2.93 12.15
N GLU A 190 23.23 3.50 11.22
CA GLU A 190 24.56 3.01 10.87
C GLU A 190 25.55 3.12 12.04
N SER A 191 25.43 4.17 12.85
CA SER A 191 26.28 4.37 14.04
C SER A 191 26.13 3.26 15.09
N VAL A 192 24.97 2.58 15.11
CA VAL A 192 24.70 1.41 15.97
C VAL A 192 24.83 0.07 15.24
N GLY A 193 25.39 0.07 14.02
CA GLY A 193 25.69 -1.13 13.24
C GLY A 193 24.53 -1.70 12.44
N ILE A 194 23.46 -0.93 12.22
CA ILE A 194 22.28 -1.31 11.43
C ILE A 194 22.44 -0.74 10.01
N PRO A 195 22.56 -1.58 8.97
CA PRO A 195 22.65 -1.11 7.58
C PRO A 195 21.39 -0.34 7.16
N SER A 196 21.58 0.72 6.38
CA SER A 196 20.48 1.54 5.82
C SER A 196 20.30 1.30 4.31
N ILE A 197 19.06 1.37 3.86
CA ILE A 197 18.66 1.38 2.44
C ILE A 197 18.07 2.77 2.16
N TYR A 198 18.79 3.56 1.38
CA TYR A 198 18.44 4.95 1.08
C TYR A 198 17.89 5.09 -0.36
N PRO A 199 16.61 5.45 -0.57
CA PRO A 199 16.05 5.73 -1.89
C PRO A 199 16.53 7.08 -2.44
N GLY A 200 17.80 7.15 -2.84
CA GLY A 200 18.43 8.39 -3.31
C GLY A 200 18.14 8.75 -4.77
N ARG A 201 17.45 7.88 -5.52
CA ARG A 201 17.22 8.05 -6.97
C ARG A 201 15.72 8.06 -7.27
N GLU A 202 15.32 8.82 -8.28
CA GLU A 202 13.93 8.79 -8.79
C GLU A 202 13.53 7.41 -9.31
N THR A 203 14.53 6.59 -9.67
CA THR A 203 14.38 5.23 -10.22
C THR A 203 14.37 4.11 -9.17
N PHE A 204 14.21 4.42 -7.88
CA PHE A 204 14.20 3.39 -6.84
C PHE A 204 13.14 2.32 -7.10
N SER A 205 13.53 1.05 -7.00
CA SER A 205 12.78 -0.11 -7.46
C SER A 205 12.90 -1.31 -6.51
N SER A 206 12.08 -2.34 -6.77
CA SER A 206 12.14 -3.60 -6.02
C SER A 206 13.52 -4.27 -6.16
N ARG A 207 14.15 -4.13 -7.34
CA ARG A 207 15.51 -4.61 -7.59
C ARG A 207 16.55 -3.97 -6.69
N ASP A 208 16.41 -2.68 -6.37
CA ASP A 208 17.35 -1.97 -5.49
C ASP A 208 17.25 -2.52 -4.04
N LEU A 209 16.03 -2.80 -3.56
CA LEU A 209 15.81 -3.48 -2.28
C LEU A 209 16.43 -4.88 -2.29
N GLY A 210 16.17 -5.67 -3.34
CA GLY A 210 16.73 -7.00 -3.50
C GLY A 210 18.26 -7.01 -3.51
N LEU A 211 18.88 -6.07 -4.22
CA LEU A 211 20.34 -5.91 -4.28
C LEU A 211 20.91 -5.52 -2.91
N ALA A 212 20.28 -4.60 -2.19
CA ALA A 212 20.75 -4.16 -0.88
C ALA A 212 20.69 -5.28 0.16
N ILE A 213 19.66 -6.12 0.10
CA ILE A 213 19.41 -7.18 1.09
C ILE A 213 20.20 -8.46 0.78
N PHE A 214 20.19 -8.91 -0.47
CA PHE A 214 20.73 -10.20 -0.87
C PHE A 214 22.06 -10.12 -1.62
N GLY A 215 22.52 -8.92 -1.96
CA GLY A 215 23.71 -8.72 -2.78
C GLY A 215 23.58 -9.38 -4.15
N GLN A 216 24.70 -9.89 -4.66
CA GLN A 216 24.77 -10.58 -5.96
C GLN A 216 24.36 -12.06 -5.89
N GLY A 217 23.97 -12.56 -4.71
CA GLY A 217 23.70 -13.98 -4.48
C GLY A 217 22.33 -14.48 -4.96
N THR A 218 21.37 -13.58 -5.15
CA THR A 218 20.01 -13.89 -5.64
C THR A 218 19.87 -13.40 -7.09
N PRO A 219 19.19 -14.14 -7.99
CA PRO A 219 18.96 -13.68 -9.36
C PRO A 219 18.13 -12.38 -9.38
N LEU A 220 18.81 -11.24 -9.42
CA LEU A 220 18.23 -9.88 -9.39
C LEU A 220 17.28 -9.62 -10.57
N THR A 221 17.35 -10.44 -11.62
CA THR A 221 16.43 -10.42 -12.76
C THR A 221 15.00 -10.78 -12.37
N ARG A 222 14.80 -11.50 -11.24
CA ARG A 222 13.47 -11.80 -10.71
C ARG A 222 12.81 -10.64 -9.99
N PHE A 223 13.59 -9.64 -9.58
CA PHE A 223 13.04 -8.40 -9.05
C PHE A 223 12.79 -7.40 -10.17
N SER A 224 11.62 -6.78 -10.15
CA SER A 224 11.25 -5.77 -11.14
C SER A 224 12.12 -4.53 -11.02
N GLY A 225 12.49 -3.99 -12.18
CA GLY A 225 13.14 -2.69 -12.28
C GLY A 225 12.18 -1.54 -11.95
N TYR A 226 12.65 -0.32 -12.20
CA TYR A 226 11.86 0.89 -11.97
C TYR A 226 10.55 0.87 -12.77
N LEU A 227 9.46 1.25 -12.10
CA LEU A 227 8.16 1.48 -12.71
C LEU A 227 7.67 2.88 -12.27
N PRO A 228 7.16 3.70 -13.21
CA PRO A 228 6.53 4.96 -12.86
C PRO A 228 5.38 4.73 -11.88
N SER A 229 5.37 5.52 -10.79
CA SER A 229 4.25 5.58 -9.85
C SER A 229 3.72 7.01 -9.81
N TYR A 230 2.40 7.16 -9.68
CA TYR A 230 1.82 8.48 -9.51
C TYR A 230 2.24 9.05 -8.15
N ARG A 231 2.90 10.20 -8.19
CA ARG A 231 3.33 10.97 -7.04
C ARG A 231 2.80 12.39 -7.13
N ASP A 232 2.52 12.98 -5.98
CA ASP A 232 2.24 14.40 -5.93
C ASP A 232 3.55 15.19 -6.03
N SER A 233 3.78 15.85 -7.16
CA SER A 233 5.01 16.62 -7.39
C SER A 233 5.15 17.84 -6.47
N SER A 234 4.07 18.30 -5.81
CA SER A 234 4.12 19.50 -4.95
C SER A 234 4.36 19.22 -3.46
N SER A 235 4.45 17.95 -3.03
CA SER A 235 4.87 17.64 -1.65
C SER A 235 6.38 17.71 -1.45
N ARG A 236 7.14 18.01 -2.52
CA ARG A 236 8.57 18.37 -2.43
C ARG A 236 8.71 19.71 -1.71
N VAL A 237 9.20 19.68 -0.48
CA VAL A 237 9.94 20.80 0.09
C VAL A 237 11.23 20.94 -0.75
N VAL A 238 11.22 21.90 -1.68
CA VAL A 238 12.33 22.36 -2.54
C VAL A 238 13.57 22.66 -1.66
N PRO A 239 14.83 22.36 -2.06
CA PRO A 239 15.52 22.82 -3.27
C PRO A 239 16.21 21.69 -4.08
N GLU A 240 16.49 21.80 -5.37
CA GLU A 240 17.05 22.91 -6.14
C GLU A 240 16.79 22.63 -7.64
N ALA A 241 16.67 23.68 -8.45
CA ALA A 241 16.57 23.55 -9.90
C ALA A 241 17.90 23.04 -10.47
N VAL A 242 17.88 21.91 -11.18
CA VAL A 242 18.94 21.57 -12.12
C VAL A 242 18.41 21.90 -13.51
N GLN A 243 19.06 22.90 -14.09
CA GLN A 243 18.90 23.38 -15.45
C GLN A 243 19.19 22.28 -16.47
N ASP A 244 18.52 22.43 -17.61
CA ASP A 244 18.73 21.74 -18.87
C ASP A 244 20.18 21.30 -19.13
N ALA A 245 20.36 20.01 -19.32
CA ALA A 245 21.43 19.49 -20.16
C ALA A 245 20.79 19.03 -21.48
N ALA A 246 20.82 19.93 -22.46
CA ALA A 246 20.91 19.51 -23.85
C ALA A 246 22.30 18.90 -24.04
N ASP A 247 22.36 17.63 -24.42
CA ASP A 247 23.41 17.16 -25.33
C ASP A 247 22.96 15.86 -26.01
N ASP A 248 23.33 15.78 -27.28
CA ASP A 248 22.95 14.80 -28.29
C ASP A 248 23.44 13.36 -28.01
N ASP A 249 22.86 12.42 -28.76
CA ASP A 249 23.62 11.56 -29.71
C ASP A 249 23.26 10.05 -29.62
N ASP A 250 22.50 9.61 -30.63
CA ASP A 250 22.49 8.28 -31.25
C ASP A 250 22.60 7.03 -30.36
N GLY A 251 21.57 6.78 -29.56
CA GLY A 251 21.30 5.45 -29.02
C GLY A 251 20.54 4.57 -30.03
N MET A 252 21.24 3.64 -30.68
CA MET A 252 20.62 2.59 -31.51
C MET A 252 19.63 1.75 -30.69
N ASP A 253 18.39 1.61 -31.19
CA ASP A 253 17.39 0.69 -30.65
C ASP A 253 17.91 -0.76 -30.74
N ILE A 254 18.13 -1.38 -29.58
CA ILE A 254 18.35 -2.83 -29.48
C ILE A 254 16.97 -3.48 -29.37
N ASP A 255 16.56 -4.19 -30.41
CA ASP A 255 15.39 -5.06 -30.40
C ASP A 255 15.64 -6.25 -29.45
N GLU A 256 15.35 -6.08 -28.15
CA GLU A 256 15.26 -7.22 -27.23
C GLU A 256 13.93 -7.95 -27.45
N GLU A 257 13.89 -8.80 -28.49
CA GLU A 257 12.85 -9.80 -28.71
C GLU A 257 12.87 -10.84 -27.57
N GLY A 258 12.06 -10.59 -26.54
CA GLY A 258 11.90 -11.49 -25.40
C GLY A 258 10.73 -11.14 -24.50
N TRP A 259 9.66 -10.52 -25.00
CA TRP A 259 8.52 -10.11 -24.18
C TRP A 259 7.41 -11.18 -24.20
N SER A 260 7.42 -12.02 -23.17
CA SER A 260 6.26 -12.81 -22.75
C SER A 260 5.03 -11.91 -22.57
N ALA A 261 3.87 -12.38 -23.03
CA ALA A 261 2.56 -11.69 -23.14
C ALA A 261 1.92 -11.16 -21.83
N SER A 262 2.70 -10.93 -20.78
CA SER A 262 2.27 -10.49 -19.45
C SER A 262 2.67 -9.05 -19.11
N THR A 263 3.43 -8.37 -19.96
CA THR A 263 3.70 -6.92 -19.84
C THR A 263 2.47 -6.15 -20.30
N ALA A 264 1.45 -6.08 -19.44
CA ALA A 264 0.40 -5.10 -19.56
C ALA A 264 1.03 -3.72 -19.81
N LEU A 265 0.68 -3.12 -20.95
CA LEU A 265 1.15 -1.81 -21.44
C LEU A 265 1.41 -0.86 -20.25
N GLN A 266 2.69 -0.58 -19.99
CA GLN A 266 3.08 0.22 -18.84
C GLN A 266 2.38 1.59 -18.91
N PRO A 267 1.70 2.04 -17.84
CA PRO A 267 1.00 3.30 -17.86
C PRO A 267 2.00 4.46 -17.96
N SER A 268 2.02 5.17 -19.08
CA SER A 268 2.86 6.36 -19.26
C SER A 268 2.18 7.65 -18.77
N HIS A 269 0.86 7.61 -18.53
CA HIS A 269 0.06 8.79 -18.21
C HIS A 269 -0.31 8.88 -16.72
N ALA A 270 -0.24 10.07 -16.13
CA ALA A 270 -0.55 10.30 -14.72
C ALA A 270 -1.98 9.86 -14.33
N LEU A 271 -2.96 10.06 -15.22
CA LEU A 271 -4.33 9.57 -15.03
C LEU A 271 -4.40 8.04 -15.00
N ASP A 272 -3.61 7.34 -15.80
CA ASP A 272 -3.62 5.88 -15.80
C ASP A 272 -3.06 5.33 -14.49
N LEU A 273 -1.96 5.92 -14.01
CA LEU A 273 -1.37 5.58 -12.72
C LEU A 273 -2.35 5.87 -11.58
N LEU A 274 -2.97 7.07 -11.54
CA LEU A 274 -3.98 7.40 -10.53
C LEU A 274 -5.18 6.45 -10.62
N HIS A 275 -5.63 6.08 -11.82
CA HIS A 275 -6.75 5.17 -12.01
C HIS A 275 -6.47 3.78 -11.44
N LEU A 276 -5.29 3.23 -11.68
CA LEU A 276 -4.88 1.95 -11.09
C LEU A 276 -4.84 2.02 -9.56
N GLN A 277 -4.33 3.12 -9.00
CA GLN A 277 -4.34 3.34 -7.55
C GLN A 277 -5.77 3.39 -6.99
N VAL A 278 -6.69 4.04 -7.70
CA VAL A 278 -8.13 4.13 -7.35
C VAL A 278 -8.78 2.76 -7.41
N ILE A 279 -8.57 2.00 -8.49
CA ILE A 279 -9.07 0.62 -8.63
C ILE A 279 -8.62 -0.23 -7.44
N GLU A 280 -7.32 -0.25 -7.16
CA GLU A 280 -6.76 -1.07 -6.08
C GLU A 280 -7.31 -0.68 -4.71
N HIS A 281 -7.31 0.63 -4.42
CA HIS A 281 -7.75 1.15 -3.13
C HIS A 281 -9.25 0.88 -2.88
N PHE A 282 -10.12 1.26 -3.81
CA PHE A 282 -11.55 1.09 -3.62
C PHE A 282 -12.00 -0.36 -3.72
N THR A 283 -11.33 -1.22 -4.49
CA THR A 283 -11.60 -2.66 -4.44
C THR A 283 -11.41 -3.21 -3.02
N ARG A 284 -10.34 -2.78 -2.32
CA ARG A 284 -10.10 -3.20 -0.93
C ARG A 284 -11.15 -2.67 0.03
N LEU A 285 -11.50 -1.38 -0.06
CA LEU A 285 -12.56 -0.81 0.78
C LEU A 285 -13.91 -1.50 0.54
N LEU A 286 -14.23 -1.84 -0.71
CA LEU A 286 -15.43 -2.59 -1.06
C LEU A 286 -15.41 -4.00 -0.47
N LEU A 287 -14.29 -4.72 -0.52
CA LEU A 287 -14.14 -6.03 0.12
C LEU A 287 -14.35 -5.96 1.63
N GLU A 288 -13.76 -4.98 2.31
CA GLU A 288 -13.96 -4.80 3.75
C GLU A 288 -15.41 -4.46 4.09
N LEU A 289 -16.06 -3.67 3.25
CA LEU A 289 -17.48 -3.35 3.40
C LEU A 289 -18.34 -4.60 3.20
N VAL A 290 -18.06 -5.40 2.17
CA VAL A 290 -18.75 -6.68 1.90
C VAL A 290 -18.65 -7.60 3.11
N VAL A 291 -17.45 -7.79 3.68
CA VAL A 291 -17.26 -8.64 4.86
C VAL A 291 -18.07 -8.11 6.05
N ARG A 292 -18.11 -6.79 6.25
CA ARG A 292 -18.90 -6.17 7.33
C ARG A 292 -20.41 -6.35 7.14
N VAL A 293 -20.88 -6.24 5.90
CA VAL A 293 -22.31 -6.32 5.55
C VAL A 293 -22.79 -7.77 5.54
N GLY A 294 -21.99 -8.68 5.01
CA GLY A 294 -22.36 -10.09 4.83
C GLY A 294 -22.01 -11.01 5.99
N GLY A 295 -21.04 -10.63 6.84
CA GLY A 295 -20.57 -11.49 7.92
C GLY A 295 -20.14 -12.87 7.41
N GLN A 296 -20.60 -13.93 8.07
CA GLN A 296 -20.25 -15.31 7.75
C GLN A 296 -20.80 -15.79 6.40
N GLU A 297 -21.84 -15.16 5.84
CA GLU A 297 -22.41 -15.54 4.54
C GLU A 297 -21.35 -15.44 3.42
N VAL A 298 -20.45 -14.45 3.54
CA VAL A 298 -19.44 -14.18 2.52
C VAL A 298 -18.36 -15.26 2.49
N GLU A 299 -18.06 -15.86 3.63
CA GLU A 299 -17.06 -16.92 3.76
C GLU A 299 -17.48 -18.21 3.04
N TRP A 300 -18.79 -18.44 2.88
CA TRP A 300 -19.33 -19.64 2.24
C TRP A 300 -19.39 -19.57 0.71
N PHE A 301 -19.14 -18.40 0.11
CA PHE A 301 -19.12 -18.29 -1.35
C PHE A 301 -17.89 -18.98 -1.94
N GLY A 302 -18.13 -19.92 -2.85
CA GLY A 302 -17.10 -20.58 -3.66
C GLY A 302 -16.41 -21.79 -3.01
N ASP A 303 -16.94 -22.32 -1.92
CA ASP A 303 -16.47 -23.59 -1.33
C ASP A 303 -17.04 -24.82 -2.04
N ASP A 304 -18.27 -24.74 -2.55
CA ASP A 304 -18.86 -25.78 -3.42
C ASP A 304 -19.18 -25.24 -4.81
N MET A 305 -18.11 -24.99 -5.59
CA MET A 305 -18.19 -24.48 -6.97
C MET A 305 -18.88 -25.45 -7.94
N SER A 306 -19.07 -26.72 -7.55
CA SER A 306 -19.59 -27.78 -8.43
C SER A 306 -21.11 -27.69 -8.66
N ALA A 307 -21.84 -27.02 -7.76
CA ALA A 307 -23.30 -26.89 -7.81
C ALA A 307 -23.81 -25.50 -8.25
N VAL A 308 -22.93 -24.54 -8.52
CA VAL A 308 -23.36 -23.16 -8.81
C VAL A 308 -23.82 -23.01 -10.26
N SER A 309 -25.09 -22.64 -10.45
CA SER A 309 -25.67 -22.37 -11.76
C SER A 309 -24.87 -21.33 -12.55
N ARG A 310 -24.74 -21.53 -13.86
CA ARG A 310 -24.13 -20.55 -14.78
C ARG A 310 -24.83 -19.18 -14.78
N TYR A 311 -26.09 -19.14 -14.33
CA TYR A 311 -26.92 -17.93 -14.23
C TYR A 311 -26.85 -17.29 -12.84
N ALA A 312 -26.10 -17.87 -11.90
CA ALA A 312 -25.89 -17.25 -10.60
C ALA A 312 -25.14 -15.91 -10.74
N PRO A 313 -25.35 -14.96 -9.82
CA PRO A 313 -24.59 -13.72 -9.74
C PRO A 313 -23.07 -13.96 -9.80
N ARG A 314 -22.27 -13.00 -10.29
CA ARG A 314 -20.81 -13.22 -10.44
C ARG A 314 -20.14 -13.50 -9.11
N TYR A 315 -20.53 -12.76 -8.08
CA TYR A 315 -19.99 -12.91 -6.73
C TYR A 315 -20.23 -14.32 -6.14
N ALA A 316 -21.36 -14.97 -6.47
CA ALA A 316 -21.68 -16.31 -5.98
C ALA A 316 -20.89 -17.42 -6.69
N ARG A 317 -20.26 -17.11 -7.83
CA ARG A 317 -19.49 -18.05 -8.66
C ARG A 317 -17.99 -18.02 -8.38
N ARG A 318 -17.53 -17.18 -7.46
CA ARG A 318 -16.10 -17.00 -7.14
C ARG A 318 -15.91 -17.02 -5.65
N ARG A 319 -14.75 -17.51 -5.21
CA ARG A 319 -14.35 -17.41 -3.81
C ARG A 319 -14.16 -15.95 -3.44
N TYR A 320 -14.59 -15.57 -2.24
CA TYR A 320 -14.53 -14.18 -1.77
C TYR A 320 -13.12 -13.55 -1.89
N VAL A 321 -12.07 -14.35 -1.64
CA VAL A 321 -10.66 -13.91 -1.74
C VAL A 321 -10.25 -13.46 -3.14
N SER A 322 -11.01 -13.86 -4.16
CA SER A 322 -10.77 -13.57 -5.58
C SER A 322 -11.75 -12.54 -6.15
N TRP A 323 -12.61 -11.96 -5.31
CA TRP A 323 -13.57 -10.96 -5.76
C TRP A 323 -12.88 -9.67 -6.20
N GLU A 324 -13.37 -9.13 -7.30
CA GLU A 324 -13.00 -7.81 -7.81
C GLU A 324 -14.06 -6.77 -7.39
N ALA A 325 -13.80 -5.49 -7.69
CA ALA A 325 -14.75 -4.41 -7.40
C ALA A 325 -16.15 -4.68 -7.95
N ALA A 326 -16.25 -5.25 -9.16
CA ALA A 326 -17.53 -5.59 -9.78
C ALA A 326 -18.31 -6.64 -8.98
N ASP A 327 -17.64 -7.67 -8.48
CA ASP A 327 -18.27 -8.72 -7.67
C ASP A 327 -18.76 -8.13 -6.33
N CYS A 328 -17.97 -7.22 -5.74
CA CYS A 328 -18.34 -6.53 -4.50
C CYS A 328 -19.56 -5.61 -4.68
N VAL A 329 -19.58 -4.79 -5.73
CA VAL A 329 -20.70 -3.89 -6.02
C VAL A 329 -21.97 -4.68 -6.29
N GLU A 330 -21.90 -5.74 -7.11
CA GLU A 330 -23.05 -6.61 -7.39
C GLU A 330 -23.61 -7.24 -6.09
N TYR A 331 -22.74 -7.70 -5.20
CA TYR A 331 -23.16 -8.22 -3.89
C TYR A 331 -23.85 -7.15 -3.04
N LEU A 332 -23.26 -5.95 -2.92
CA LEU A 332 -23.82 -4.86 -2.13
C LEU A 332 -25.18 -4.40 -2.70
N GLU A 333 -25.31 -4.32 -4.02
CA GLU A 333 -26.57 -3.99 -4.69
C GLU A 333 -27.66 -5.05 -4.45
N SER A 334 -27.29 -6.32 -4.29
CA SER A 334 -28.23 -7.40 -3.94
C SER A 334 -28.85 -7.19 -2.55
N LYS A 335 -28.10 -6.59 -1.62
CA LYS A 335 -28.55 -6.31 -0.25
C LYS A 335 -29.28 -4.97 -0.15
N LYS A 336 -28.79 -3.94 -0.84
CA LYS A 336 -29.39 -2.61 -0.86
C LYS A 336 -29.10 -1.94 -2.20
N ARG A 337 -30.11 -1.74 -3.03
CA ARG A 337 -29.96 -1.17 -4.38
C ARG A 337 -29.34 0.24 -4.32
N VAL A 338 -28.34 0.46 -5.14
CA VAL A 338 -27.70 1.77 -5.35
C VAL A 338 -28.20 2.32 -6.69
N GLY A 339 -28.37 3.64 -6.81
CA GLY A 339 -28.72 4.26 -8.09
C GLY A 339 -27.64 4.01 -9.15
N GLN A 340 -28.05 3.65 -10.37
CA GLN A 340 -27.10 3.43 -11.47
C GLN A 340 -26.46 4.75 -11.92
N THR A 341 -25.15 4.70 -12.14
CA THR A 341 -24.34 5.80 -12.69
C THR A 341 -23.91 5.48 -14.13
N SER A 342 -23.53 6.51 -14.88
CA SER A 342 -22.98 6.38 -16.24
C SER A 342 -21.69 7.21 -16.36
N PRO A 343 -20.51 6.57 -16.33
CA PRO A 343 -20.28 5.12 -16.30
C PRO A 343 -20.67 4.47 -14.97
N ARG A 344 -20.96 3.17 -15.01
CA ARG A 344 -21.21 2.36 -13.81
C ARG A 344 -19.92 2.24 -13.00
N VAL A 345 -20.02 2.31 -11.66
CA VAL A 345 -18.85 2.31 -10.75
C VAL A 345 -17.99 1.06 -10.94
N GLU A 346 -18.60 -0.10 -11.08
CA GLU A 346 -17.92 -1.37 -11.32
C GLU A 346 -17.18 -1.42 -12.66
N VAL A 347 -17.67 -0.74 -13.69
CA VAL A 347 -17.00 -0.65 -14.99
C VAL A 347 -15.81 0.28 -14.88
N PHE A 348 -15.97 1.41 -14.20
CA PHE A 348 -14.88 2.33 -13.90
C PHE A 348 -13.78 1.62 -13.09
N LEU A 349 -14.13 0.85 -12.06
CA LEU A 349 -13.17 0.10 -11.24
C LEU A 349 -12.62 -1.18 -11.89
N THR A 350 -12.93 -1.45 -13.15
CA THR A 350 -12.36 -2.61 -13.87
C THR A 350 -10.96 -2.28 -14.37
N ARG A 351 -9.99 -3.16 -14.13
CA ARG A 351 -8.61 -2.99 -14.63
C ARG A 351 -8.59 -2.86 -16.15
N PRO A 352 -7.73 -2.00 -16.72
CA PRO A 352 -7.58 -1.89 -18.17
C PRO A 352 -7.36 -3.27 -18.80
N TYR A 353 -8.02 -3.53 -19.93
CA TYR A 353 -7.96 -4.79 -20.69
C TYR A 353 -8.51 -6.05 -19.99
N ALA A 354 -9.06 -5.94 -18.78
CA ALA A 354 -9.58 -7.10 -18.04
C ALA A 354 -11.03 -7.49 -18.39
N GLY A 355 -11.76 -6.67 -19.13
CA GLY A 355 -13.16 -6.95 -19.46
C GLY A 355 -13.83 -5.92 -20.36
N ALA A 356 -15.09 -6.20 -20.73
CA ALA A 356 -15.90 -5.32 -21.55
C ALA A 356 -16.14 -3.97 -20.85
N GLY A 357 -15.82 -2.87 -21.54
CA GLY A 357 -15.94 -1.53 -21.00
C GLY A 357 -14.76 -1.07 -20.13
N ALA A 358 -13.76 -1.93 -19.90
CA ALA A 358 -12.52 -1.52 -19.25
C ALA A 358 -11.78 -0.49 -20.11
N ARG A 359 -11.31 0.57 -19.48
CA ARG A 359 -10.63 1.70 -20.13
C ARG A 359 -9.40 2.12 -19.32
N ARG A 360 -8.42 2.72 -19.98
CA ARG A 360 -7.30 3.38 -19.27
C ARG A 360 -7.80 4.62 -18.54
N GLY A 361 -7.02 5.11 -17.58
CA GLY A 361 -7.39 6.30 -16.80
C GLY A 361 -7.54 7.56 -17.66
N GLN A 362 -6.71 7.71 -18.69
CA GLN A 362 -6.75 8.81 -19.66
C GLN A 362 -7.91 8.70 -20.66
N ASP A 363 -8.45 7.50 -20.87
CA ASP A 363 -9.58 7.25 -21.78
C ASP A 363 -10.92 7.61 -21.12
N TRP A 364 -10.93 7.88 -19.80
CA TRP A 364 -12.08 8.39 -19.05
C TRP A 364 -12.10 9.92 -19.07
N SER A 365 -13.23 10.51 -19.45
CA SER A 365 -13.37 11.97 -19.39
C SER A 365 -13.37 12.45 -17.93
N LYS A 366 -13.04 13.73 -17.71
CA LYS A 366 -13.16 14.35 -16.37
C LYS A 366 -14.55 14.18 -15.76
N ARG A 367 -15.60 14.24 -16.61
CA ARG A 367 -16.99 14.00 -16.19
C ARG A 367 -17.18 12.55 -15.73
N ASP A 368 -16.66 11.58 -16.47
CA ASP A 368 -16.78 10.15 -16.12
C ASP A 368 -16.14 9.87 -14.77
N TRP A 369 -14.95 10.42 -14.53
CA TRP A 369 -14.27 10.38 -13.23
C TRP A 369 -15.13 10.97 -12.10
N SER A 370 -15.69 12.17 -12.29
CA SER A 370 -16.58 12.78 -11.30
C SER A 370 -17.85 11.96 -11.05
N VAL A 371 -18.43 11.35 -12.09
CA VAL A 371 -19.60 10.47 -11.94
C VAL A 371 -19.24 9.21 -11.17
N ALA A 372 -18.10 8.58 -11.45
CA ALA A 372 -17.64 7.40 -10.73
C ALA A 372 -17.34 7.70 -9.25
N MET A 373 -16.68 8.82 -8.96
CA MET A 373 -16.45 9.29 -7.58
C MET A 373 -17.77 9.61 -6.87
N GLY A 374 -18.72 10.23 -7.56
CA GLY A 374 -20.08 10.43 -7.08
C GLY A 374 -20.78 9.12 -6.73
N GLY A 375 -20.67 8.10 -7.60
CA GLY A 375 -21.21 6.76 -7.36
C GLY A 375 -20.59 6.10 -6.13
N LEU A 376 -19.27 6.15 -5.97
CA LEU A 376 -18.57 5.65 -4.78
C LEU A 376 -19.00 6.38 -3.51
N ARG A 377 -19.19 7.71 -3.59
CA ARG A 377 -19.74 8.50 -2.48
C ARG A 377 -21.15 8.05 -2.12
N VAL A 378 -22.00 7.72 -3.09
CA VAL A 378 -23.35 7.18 -2.81
C VAL A 378 -23.25 5.82 -2.13
N VAL A 379 -22.38 4.91 -2.60
CA VAL A 379 -22.16 3.61 -1.96
C VAL A 379 -21.71 3.78 -0.50
N GLY A 380 -20.68 4.60 -0.24
CA GLY A 380 -20.23 4.90 1.12
C GLY A 380 -21.26 5.65 1.96
N GLY A 381 -22.08 6.50 1.34
CA GLY A 381 -23.25 7.14 1.92
C GLY A 381 -24.25 6.12 2.47
N GLN A 382 -24.67 5.24 1.58
CA GLN A 382 -25.73 4.26 1.78
C GLN A 382 -25.42 3.20 2.85
N TRP A 383 -24.15 2.88 3.04
CA TRP A 383 -23.67 1.91 4.02
C TRP A 383 -22.99 2.54 5.23
N GLU A 384 -23.07 3.87 5.37
CA GLU A 384 -22.44 4.61 6.48
C GLU A 384 -20.93 4.35 6.59
N ASP A 385 -20.27 4.10 5.46
CA ASP A 385 -18.83 3.84 5.41
C ASP A 385 -18.06 5.16 5.29
N GLY A 386 -17.53 5.64 6.42
CA GLY A 386 -16.71 6.85 6.47
C GLY A 386 -15.42 6.75 5.65
N SER A 387 -14.74 5.60 5.69
CA SER A 387 -13.48 5.36 4.97
C SER A 387 -13.62 5.56 3.46
N MET A 388 -14.73 5.09 2.88
CA MET A 388 -15.03 5.26 1.46
C MET A 388 -15.30 6.73 1.12
N ARG A 389 -16.13 7.43 1.89
CA ARG A 389 -16.47 8.84 1.63
C ARG A 389 -15.24 9.74 1.65
N GLU A 390 -14.39 9.57 2.67
CA GLU A 390 -13.17 10.37 2.79
C GLU A 390 -12.13 10.02 1.73
N SER A 391 -12.03 8.74 1.35
CA SER A 391 -11.16 8.34 0.25
C SER A 391 -11.61 8.98 -1.06
N VAL A 392 -12.92 9.13 -1.29
CA VAL A 392 -13.45 9.84 -2.47
C VAL A 392 -13.03 11.30 -2.45
N GLU A 393 -13.21 12.01 -1.33
CA GLU A 393 -12.79 13.42 -1.20
C GLU A 393 -11.30 13.61 -1.47
N SER A 394 -10.47 12.72 -0.92
CA SER A 394 -9.03 12.74 -1.14
C SER A 394 -8.66 12.49 -2.60
N VAL A 395 -9.33 11.58 -3.30
CA VAL A 395 -9.10 11.32 -4.73
C VAL A 395 -9.53 12.50 -5.58
N GLU A 396 -10.67 13.13 -5.28
CA GLU A 396 -11.18 14.28 -6.03
C GLU A 396 -10.20 15.46 -6.01
N TYR A 397 -9.49 15.65 -4.89
CA TYR A 397 -8.38 16.62 -4.80
C TYR A 397 -7.26 16.29 -5.80
N HIS A 398 -6.75 15.05 -5.82
CA HIS A 398 -5.69 14.66 -6.76
C HIS A 398 -6.16 14.66 -8.21
N MET A 399 -7.37 14.17 -8.48
CA MET A 399 -8.01 14.20 -9.78
C MET A 399 -8.03 15.63 -10.34
N SER A 400 -8.50 16.60 -9.54
CA SER A 400 -8.57 18.00 -9.95
C SER A 400 -7.20 18.56 -10.34
N ARG A 401 -6.15 18.13 -9.62
CA ARG A 401 -4.77 18.53 -9.91
C ARG A 401 -4.21 17.88 -11.16
N VAL A 402 -4.36 16.57 -11.33
CA VAL A 402 -3.87 15.86 -12.53
C VAL A 402 -4.53 16.39 -13.79
N PHE A 403 -5.85 16.65 -13.77
CA PHE A 403 -6.55 17.26 -14.90
C PHE A 403 -6.15 18.72 -15.17
N SER A 404 -5.49 19.38 -14.22
CA SER A 404 -4.98 20.76 -14.39
C SER A 404 -3.53 20.78 -14.91
N MET A 405 -2.84 19.64 -14.94
CA MET A 405 -1.50 19.54 -15.52
C MET A 405 -1.58 19.68 -17.05
N PRO A 406 -0.55 20.26 -17.70
CA PRO A 406 -0.47 20.28 -19.16
C PRO A 406 -0.36 18.85 -19.68
N MET A 407 -1.49 18.30 -20.16
CA MET A 407 -1.54 16.95 -20.69
C MET A 407 -0.93 16.92 -22.09
N ARG A 408 -0.01 15.99 -22.34
CA ARG A 408 0.46 15.70 -23.71
C ARG A 408 -0.75 15.26 -24.53
N PRO A 409 -0.93 15.75 -25.77
CA PRO A 409 -2.00 15.27 -26.63
C PRO A 409 -1.93 13.76 -26.74
N THR A 410 -2.96 13.07 -26.27
CA THR A 410 -3.13 11.65 -26.54
C THR A 410 -3.57 11.55 -27.98
N GLY A 411 -2.66 11.14 -28.87
CA GLY A 411 -3.00 10.91 -30.27
C GLY A 411 -4.14 9.90 -30.37
N ILE A 412 -5.23 10.31 -31.03
CA ILE A 412 -6.28 9.41 -31.53
C ILE A 412 -5.98 9.14 -33.00
#